data_AF-A0A849TZH7-F1
#
_entry.id   AF-A0A849TZH7-F1
#
_cell.length_a   1.000
_cell.length_b   1.000
_cell.length_c   1.000
_cell.angle_alpha   90.00
_cell.angle_beta   90.00
_cell.angle_gamma   90.00
#
_symmetry.space_group_name_H-M   'P 1'
#
loop_
_entity.id
_entity.type
_entity.pdbx_description
1 polymer ?
#
loop_
_entity_poly.entity_id
_entity_poly.type
_entity_poly.pdbx_seq_one_letter_code
_entity_poly.pdbx_strand_id
1 'polypeptide(L)'
;MEYLDWLAHNPRYTARYALHVGALCRKTTVKDVAEPERLHHTTVKDLDKLYMAEQLRRHPLPATTAIGVDEISIRKGHEYRVVVSDLVGQRPIWFGGTGRKQTDLEQFFTAYGERRCQGIQVAVMDMWRPFREATHAYAPQAEIVFDKFHILRHLNDALDAVRRSEYARVQGDQRRFIKGNRYTLLSHRDNLDLDAWTSMAGRRSRHCSQPTSGSTSLTYSRNPSANSGTTRAKAGRDASSRTGRAACAGSGLSPSRNSRP
;
A
#
# COMPACT_ATOMS: atom_id res chain seq x y z
N MET A 1 -34.66 37.80 -3.17
CA MET A 1 -34.21 37.35 -1.84
C MET A 1 -32.83 37.97 -1.64
N GLU A 2 -32.68 38.84 -0.64
CA GLU A 2 -31.45 39.60 -0.40
C GLU A 2 -30.38 38.66 0.18
N TYR A 3 -29.17 38.65 -0.39
CA TYR A 3 -28.06 37.81 0.06
C TYR A 3 -27.20 38.59 1.05
N LEU A 4 -27.11 38.10 2.29
CA LEU A 4 -26.26 38.67 3.33
C LEU A 4 -25.01 37.80 3.47
N ASP A 5 -23.85 38.37 3.12
CA ASP A 5 -22.54 37.71 3.08
C ASP A 5 -22.06 37.19 4.46
N TRP A 6 -22.50 37.82 5.55
CA TRP A 6 -22.18 37.44 6.92
C TRP A 6 -23.10 36.35 7.49
N LEU A 7 -24.23 36.05 6.84
CA LEU A 7 -25.16 35.01 7.27
C LEU A 7 -24.70 33.65 6.72
N ALA A 8 -24.79 32.61 7.55
CA ALA A 8 -24.50 31.27 7.06
C ALA A 8 -25.54 30.83 6.02
N HIS A 9 -25.24 29.78 5.26
CA HIS A 9 -26.22 29.15 4.36
C HIS A 9 -27.40 28.50 5.12
N ASN A 10 -27.38 28.54 6.46
CA ASN A 10 -28.54 28.37 7.33
C ASN A 10 -29.00 29.75 7.80
N PRO A 11 -30.29 30.12 7.63
CA PRO A 11 -30.79 31.46 7.95
C PRO A 11 -30.70 31.84 9.44
N ARG A 12 -30.38 30.91 10.34
CA ARG A 12 -30.41 31.13 11.80
C ARG A 12 -29.09 31.55 12.42
N TYR A 13 -27.96 31.38 11.73
CA TYR A 13 -26.63 31.57 12.32
C TYR A 13 -25.73 32.41 11.42
N THR A 14 -24.82 33.15 12.04
CA THR A 14 -23.78 33.88 11.29
C THR A 14 -22.73 32.92 10.75
N ALA A 15 -22.11 33.28 9.62
CA ALA A 15 -21.03 32.50 9.02
C ALA A 15 -19.85 32.34 10.00
N ARG A 16 -19.49 33.41 10.73
CA ARG A 16 -18.43 33.36 11.75
C ARG A 16 -18.72 32.35 12.85
N TYR A 17 -19.97 32.30 13.34
CA TYR A 17 -20.36 31.35 14.38
C TYR A 17 -20.37 29.90 13.85
N ALA A 18 -20.85 29.69 12.62
CA ALA A 18 -20.79 28.38 11.97
C ALA A 18 -19.35 27.85 11.86
N LEU A 19 -18.40 28.71 11.48
CA LEU A 19 -16.98 28.35 11.39
C LEU A 19 -16.35 28.07 12.77
N HIS A 20 -16.74 28.80 13.81
CA HIS A 20 -16.32 28.53 15.18
C HIS A 20 -16.76 27.14 15.66
N VAL A 21 -18.06 26.83 15.52
CA VAL A 21 -18.62 25.54 15.94
C VAL A 21 -17.97 24.37 15.17
N GLY A 22 -17.83 24.48 13.85
CA GLY A 22 -17.15 23.45 13.06
C GLY A 22 -15.66 23.27 13.41
N ALA A 23 -14.96 24.36 13.78
CA ALA A 23 -13.58 24.25 14.25
C ALA A 23 -13.47 23.48 15.58
N LEU A 24 -14.48 23.54 16.45
CA LEU A 24 -14.55 22.71 17.66
C LEU A 24 -14.77 21.23 17.32
N CYS A 25 -15.62 20.92 16.34
CA CYS A 25 -15.89 19.55 15.89
C CYS A 25 -14.66 18.81 15.34
N ARG A 26 -13.59 19.53 14.97
CA ARG A 26 -12.30 18.91 14.63
C ARG A 26 -11.54 18.33 15.82
N LYS A 27 -11.79 18.84 17.03
CA LYS A 27 -11.05 18.49 18.25
C LYS A 27 -11.83 17.55 19.16
N THR A 28 -13.16 17.56 19.06
CA THR A 28 -14.05 16.82 19.93
C THR A 28 -15.30 16.36 19.19
N THR A 29 -16.12 15.52 19.81
CA THR A 29 -17.29 14.95 19.14
C THR A 29 -18.41 15.98 18.99
N VAL A 30 -19.29 15.78 17.99
CA VAL A 30 -20.49 16.63 17.79
C VAL A 30 -21.34 16.73 19.06
N LYS A 31 -21.41 15.65 19.85
CA LYS A 31 -22.16 15.62 21.11
C LYS A 31 -21.50 16.49 22.18
N ASP A 32 -20.17 16.42 22.30
CA ASP A 32 -19.41 17.19 23.28
C ASP A 32 -19.31 18.68 22.92
N VAL A 33 -19.48 19.04 21.64
CA VAL A 33 -19.63 20.45 21.21
C VAL A 33 -21.05 20.97 21.49
N ALA A 34 -22.07 20.11 21.38
CA ALA A 34 -23.47 20.51 21.50
C ALA A 34 -23.83 21.06 22.90
N GLU A 35 -23.28 20.47 23.95
CA GLU A 35 -23.52 20.88 25.34
C GLU A 35 -23.00 22.30 25.67
N PRO A 36 -21.71 22.63 25.48
CA PRO A 36 -21.18 23.96 25.79
C PRO A 36 -21.76 25.05 24.87
N GLU A 37 -22.00 24.74 23.60
CA GLU A 37 -22.60 25.68 22.64
C GLU A 37 -24.13 25.79 22.80
N ARG A 38 -24.75 24.98 23.67
CA ARG A 38 -26.21 24.92 23.90
C ARG A 38 -27.02 24.72 22.62
N LEU A 39 -26.51 23.87 21.73
CA LEU A 39 -27.12 23.55 20.45
C LEU A 39 -27.63 22.11 20.44
N HIS A 40 -28.67 21.84 19.65
CA HIS A 40 -29.03 20.45 19.36
C HIS A 40 -27.93 19.82 18.50
N HIS A 41 -27.59 18.55 18.75
CA HIS A 41 -26.49 17.87 18.05
C HIS A 41 -26.66 17.85 16.52
N THR A 42 -27.89 17.86 16.01
CA THR A 42 -28.16 17.98 14.56
C THR A 42 -27.76 19.34 14.02
N THR A 43 -28.01 20.41 14.78
CA THR A 43 -27.60 21.76 14.42
C THR A 43 -26.08 21.87 14.38
N VAL A 44 -25.39 21.34 15.38
CA VAL A 44 -23.91 21.29 15.38
C VAL A 44 -23.40 20.55 14.14
N LYS A 45 -24.01 19.40 13.80
CA LYS A 45 -23.66 18.64 12.60
C LYS A 45 -23.85 19.45 11.31
N ASP A 46 -24.90 20.25 11.21
CA ASP A 46 -25.13 21.08 10.03
C ASP A 46 -24.15 22.25 9.94
N LEU A 47 -23.79 22.87 11.07
CA LEU A 47 -22.74 23.89 11.14
C LEU A 47 -21.35 23.30 10.78
N ASP A 48 -21.05 22.09 11.24
CA ASP A 48 -19.83 21.37 10.91
C ASP A 48 -19.72 21.08 9.40
N LYS A 49 -20.82 20.71 8.73
CA LYS A 49 -20.83 20.56 7.26
C LYS A 49 -20.50 21.87 6.53
N LEU A 50 -21.02 23.01 7.02
CA LEU A 50 -20.71 24.31 6.44
C LEU A 50 -19.22 24.65 6.61
N TYR A 51 -18.67 24.35 7.78
CA TYR A 51 -17.24 24.48 8.03
C TYR A 51 -16.42 23.57 7.10
N MET A 52 -16.77 22.28 6.96
CA MET A 52 -16.10 21.35 6.04
C MET A 52 -16.16 21.82 4.59
N ALA A 53 -17.30 22.36 4.13
CA ALA A 53 -17.44 22.91 2.79
C ALA A 53 -16.50 24.12 2.58
N GLU A 54 -16.38 25.01 3.56
CA GLU A 54 -15.43 26.12 3.52
C GLU A 54 -13.97 25.63 3.51
N GLN A 55 -13.64 24.58 4.27
CA GLN A 55 -12.32 23.98 4.23
C GLN A 55 -11.99 23.38 2.86
N LEU A 56 -12.94 22.68 2.22
CA LEU A 56 -12.77 22.17 0.86
C LEU A 56 -12.60 23.32 -0.16
N ARG A 57 -13.35 24.41 0.01
CA ARG A 57 -13.22 25.60 -0.86
C ARG A 57 -11.84 26.25 -0.73
N ARG A 58 -11.29 26.35 0.49
CA ARG A 58 -9.96 26.93 0.76
C ARG A 58 -8.81 26.03 0.31
N HIS A 59 -9.04 24.73 0.20
CA HIS A 59 -8.03 23.75 -0.14
C HIS A 59 -8.41 23.01 -1.44
N PRO A 60 -8.24 23.66 -2.60
CA PRO A 60 -8.53 23.02 -3.88
C PRO A 60 -7.65 21.77 -4.08
N LEU A 61 -8.15 20.87 -4.91
CA LEU A 61 -7.48 19.62 -5.27
C LEU A 61 -6.04 19.89 -5.79
N PRO A 62 -5.00 19.34 -5.15
CA PRO A 62 -3.62 19.51 -5.59
C PRO A 62 -3.39 18.86 -6.95
N ALA A 63 -2.41 19.37 -7.71
CA ALA A 63 -1.76 18.59 -8.75
C ALA A 63 -0.65 17.75 -8.09
N THR A 64 -0.86 16.44 -7.96
CA THR A 64 0.13 15.53 -7.35
C THR A 64 0.74 14.61 -8.40
N THR A 65 1.98 14.21 -8.16
CA THR A 65 2.70 13.22 -8.97
C THR A 65 2.49 11.80 -8.47
N ALA A 66 2.03 11.60 -7.21
CA ALA A 66 1.85 10.29 -6.63
C ALA A 66 0.49 10.17 -5.92
N ILE A 67 -0.31 9.19 -6.37
CA ILE A 67 -1.62 8.90 -5.77
C ILE A 67 -1.61 7.53 -5.08
N GLY A 68 -2.38 7.44 -4.00
CA GLY A 68 -2.71 6.19 -3.32
C GLY A 68 -4.19 5.90 -3.47
N VAL A 69 -4.54 4.70 -3.94
CA VAL A 69 -5.92 4.23 -4.11
C VAL A 69 -6.17 3.10 -3.13
N ASP A 70 -7.13 3.29 -2.24
CA ASP A 70 -7.52 2.30 -1.25
C ASP A 70 -9.05 2.23 -1.12
N GLU A 71 -9.54 1.22 -0.41
CA GLU A 71 -10.97 1.03 -0.16
C GLU A 71 -11.27 1.03 1.33
N ILE A 72 -12.27 1.80 1.73
CA ILE A 72 -12.79 1.77 3.09
C ILE A 72 -14.18 1.15 3.14
N SER A 73 -14.39 0.28 4.12
CA SER A 73 -15.72 -0.24 4.44
C SER A 73 -16.43 0.73 5.39
N ILE A 74 -17.56 1.31 4.95
CA ILE A 74 -18.32 2.27 5.77
C ILE A 74 -19.19 1.56 6.80
N ARG A 75 -19.70 0.38 6.45
CA ARG A 75 -20.55 -0.43 7.33
C ARG A 75 -20.25 -1.91 7.12
N LYS A 76 -20.36 -2.70 8.20
CA LYS A 76 -20.37 -4.17 8.10
C LYS A 76 -21.48 -4.59 7.13
N GLY A 77 -21.09 -5.20 6.00
CA GLY A 77 -22.05 -5.71 5.01
C GLY A 77 -21.88 -5.19 3.57
N HIS A 78 -20.65 -4.98 3.09
CA HIS A 78 -20.32 -4.76 1.67
C HIS A 78 -20.56 -3.36 1.07
N GLU A 79 -20.70 -2.30 1.87
CA GLU A 79 -20.60 -0.94 1.34
C GLU A 79 -19.13 -0.48 1.40
N TYR A 80 -18.49 -0.44 0.23
CA TYR A 80 -17.11 0.04 0.06
C TYR A 80 -17.13 1.39 -0.63
N ARG A 81 -16.24 2.30 -0.20
CA ARG A 81 -15.91 3.52 -0.93
C ARG A 81 -14.45 3.53 -1.25
N VAL A 82 -14.14 4.03 -2.43
CA VAL A 82 -12.79 4.27 -2.90
C VAL A 82 -12.31 5.58 -2.31
N VAL A 83 -11.12 5.53 -1.72
CA VAL A 83 -10.39 6.66 -1.18
C VAL A 83 -9.19 6.88 -2.09
N VAL A 84 -9.08 8.08 -2.65
CA VAL A 84 -7.85 8.48 -3.36
C VAL A 84 -7.15 9.53 -2.53
N SER A 85 -5.86 9.30 -2.27
CA SER A 85 -5.00 10.16 -1.47
C SER A 85 -3.83 10.67 -2.30
N ASP A 86 -3.44 11.90 -2.02
CA ASP A 86 -2.17 12.46 -2.46
C ASP A 86 -1.07 11.94 -1.53
N LEU A 87 -0.16 11.14 -2.06
CA LEU A 87 0.94 10.55 -1.29
C LEU A 87 2.05 11.56 -0.99
N VAL A 88 2.17 12.61 -1.82
CA VAL A 88 3.14 13.69 -1.62
C VAL A 88 2.65 14.64 -0.53
N GLY A 89 1.42 15.12 -0.68
CA GLY A 89 0.77 16.03 0.27
C GLY A 89 0.17 15.34 1.50
N GLN A 90 0.29 14.01 1.60
CA GLN A 90 -0.20 13.17 2.69
C GLN A 90 -1.65 13.46 3.10
N ARG A 91 -2.53 13.62 2.11
CA ARG A 91 -3.94 13.96 2.36
C ARG A 91 -4.90 13.25 1.42
N PRO A 92 -6.11 12.89 1.89
CA PRO A 92 -7.16 12.42 1.00
C PRO A 92 -7.55 13.55 0.04
N ILE A 93 -7.66 13.21 -1.24
CA ILE A 93 -8.08 14.15 -2.29
C ILE A 93 -9.46 13.79 -2.84
N TRP A 94 -9.89 12.54 -2.71
CA TRP A 94 -11.21 12.15 -3.19
C TRP A 94 -11.79 10.98 -2.40
N PHE A 95 -13.11 10.98 -2.28
CA PHE A 95 -13.89 9.96 -1.60
C PHE A 95 -15.17 9.71 -2.38
N GLY A 96 -15.41 8.47 -2.78
CA GLY A 96 -16.60 8.15 -3.56
C GLY A 96 -16.69 6.70 -4.00
N GLY A 97 -17.52 6.47 -5.02
CA GLY A 97 -17.85 5.13 -5.48
C GLY A 97 -18.88 4.42 -4.61
N THR A 98 -19.48 3.38 -5.17
CA THR A 98 -20.47 2.54 -4.46
C THR A 98 -19.99 1.11 -4.26
N GLY A 99 -18.75 0.81 -4.66
CA GLY A 99 -18.14 -0.46 -4.36
C GLY A 99 -16.76 -0.59 -4.96
N ARG A 100 -16.56 -1.77 -5.52
CA ARG A 100 -15.36 -2.20 -6.22
C ARG A 100 -15.72 -2.30 -7.70
N LYS A 101 -15.80 -1.18 -8.43
CA LYS A 101 -15.90 -1.20 -9.90
C LYS A 101 -14.89 -0.26 -10.53
N GLN A 102 -14.52 -0.55 -11.78
CA GLN A 102 -13.69 0.35 -12.60
C GLN A 102 -14.30 1.76 -12.63
N THR A 103 -15.61 1.82 -12.86
CA THR A 103 -16.41 3.06 -12.92
C THR A 103 -16.31 3.93 -11.66
N ASP A 104 -15.97 3.35 -10.50
CA ASP A 104 -15.82 4.12 -9.26
C ASP A 104 -14.54 4.95 -9.29
N LEU A 105 -13.43 4.40 -9.79
CA LEU A 105 -12.16 5.13 -9.93
C LEU A 105 -12.16 6.08 -11.14
N GLU A 106 -12.92 5.77 -12.19
CA GLU A 106 -13.10 6.66 -13.35
C GLU A 106 -13.80 7.98 -12.96
N GLN A 107 -14.73 7.94 -11.99
CA GLN A 107 -15.35 9.15 -11.43
C GLN A 107 -14.31 10.07 -10.80
N PHE A 108 -13.33 9.49 -10.08
CA PHE A 108 -12.22 10.26 -9.55
C PHE A 108 -11.44 10.93 -10.68
N PHE A 109 -10.97 10.17 -11.68
CA PHE A 109 -10.16 10.75 -12.76
C PHE A 109 -10.91 11.82 -13.56
N THR A 110 -12.22 11.63 -13.77
CA THR A 110 -13.09 12.62 -14.41
C THR A 110 -13.17 13.91 -13.58
N ALA A 111 -13.39 13.80 -12.27
CA ALA A 111 -13.45 14.95 -11.36
C ALA A 111 -12.07 15.62 -11.16
N TYR A 112 -11.00 14.83 -11.21
CA TYR A 112 -9.62 15.30 -11.09
C TYR A 112 -9.20 16.07 -12.34
N GLY A 113 -9.66 15.64 -13.52
CA GLY A 113 -9.49 16.34 -14.78
C GLY A 113 -8.16 16.02 -15.46
N GLU A 114 -8.23 15.97 -16.79
CA GLU A 114 -7.18 15.43 -17.66
C GLU A 114 -5.78 16.00 -17.41
N ARG A 115 -5.66 17.33 -17.28
CA ARG A 115 -4.37 17.99 -17.03
C ARG A 115 -3.68 17.50 -15.75
N ARG A 116 -4.45 17.24 -14.70
CA ARG A 116 -3.88 16.74 -13.43
C ARG A 116 -3.59 15.25 -13.52
N CYS A 117 -4.43 14.48 -14.22
CA CYS A 117 -4.17 13.07 -14.49
C CYS A 117 -2.85 12.83 -15.23
N GLN A 118 -2.52 13.67 -16.21
CA GLN A 118 -1.24 13.62 -16.94
C GLN A 118 -0.02 13.87 -16.05
N GLY A 119 -0.19 14.56 -14.92
CA GLY A 119 0.88 14.81 -13.95
C GLY A 119 1.16 13.63 -13.02
N ILE A 120 0.29 12.62 -12.98
CA ILE A 120 0.46 11.44 -12.13
C ILE A 120 1.58 10.57 -12.72
N GLN A 121 2.61 10.31 -11.94
CA GLN A 121 3.76 9.46 -12.29
C GLN A 121 3.72 8.12 -11.57
N VAL A 122 3.13 8.07 -10.37
CA VAL A 122 3.04 6.84 -9.57
C VAL A 122 1.62 6.69 -9.03
N ALA A 123 1.07 5.49 -9.18
CA ALA A 123 -0.20 5.12 -8.57
C ALA A 123 0.00 3.88 -7.69
N VAL A 124 -0.08 4.07 -6.37
CA VAL A 124 -0.03 2.98 -5.39
C VAL A 124 -1.44 2.46 -5.17
N MET A 125 -1.68 1.17 -5.38
CA MET A 125 -3.02 0.59 -5.28
C MET A 125 -2.99 -0.89 -4.89
N ASP A 126 -4.16 -1.46 -4.57
CA ASP A 126 -4.32 -2.91 -4.43
C ASP A 126 -4.19 -3.61 -5.81
N MET A 127 -3.94 -4.92 -5.81
CA MET A 127 -3.75 -5.76 -7.01
C MET A 127 -5.02 -5.97 -7.84
N TRP A 128 -6.10 -5.27 -7.49
CA TRP A 128 -7.41 -5.50 -8.05
C TRP A 128 -7.51 -4.93 -9.49
N ARG A 129 -7.87 -5.80 -10.44
CA ARG A 129 -7.78 -5.54 -11.88
C ARG A 129 -8.49 -4.24 -12.34
N PRO A 130 -9.70 -3.91 -11.87
CA PRO A 130 -10.42 -2.72 -12.34
C PRO A 130 -9.72 -1.39 -12.03
N PHE A 131 -8.99 -1.30 -10.91
CA PHE A 131 -8.21 -0.09 -10.62
C PHE A 131 -7.03 0.10 -11.55
N ARG A 132 -6.39 -1.00 -11.94
CA ARG A 132 -5.30 -0.95 -12.93
C ARG A 132 -5.83 -0.53 -14.30
N GLU A 133 -6.95 -1.09 -14.72
CA GLU A 133 -7.58 -0.75 -16.01
C GLU A 133 -8.00 0.73 -16.06
N ALA A 134 -8.65 1.23 -15.01
CA ALA A 134 -8.98 2.65 -14.90
C ALA A 134 -7.73 3.55 -14.88
N THR A 135 -6.69 3.17 -14.14
CA THR A 135 -5.44 3.96 -14.08
C THR A 135 -4.72 3.99 -15.43
N HIS A 136 -4.63 2.85 -16.12
CA HIS A 136 -4.05 2.81 -17.47
C HIS A 136 -4.85 3.64 -18.48
N ALA A 137 -6.18 3.74 -18.33
CA ALA A 137 -7.01 4.53 -19.23
C ALA A 137 -6.82 6.05 -19.04
N TYR A 138 -6.67 6.54 -17.80
CA TYR A 138 -6.64 7.98 -17.50
C TYR A 138 -5.25 8.54 -17.21
N ALA A 139 -4.31 7.70 -16.78
CA ALA A 139 -2.92 8.04 -16.48
C ALA A 139 -1.98 6.95 -17.01
N PRO A 140 -1.92 6.73 -18.34
CA PRO A 140 -1.10 5.67 -18.95
C PRO A 140 0.39 5.81 -18.67
N GLN A 141 0.86 7.02 -18.38
CA GLN A 141 2.25 7.32 -18.00
C GLN A 141 2.60 6.94 -16.56
N ALA A 142 1.61 6.64 -15.71
CA ALA A 142 1.83 6.36 -14.30
C ALA A 142 2.31 4.91 -14.10
N GLU A 143 3.37 4.74 -13.31
CA GLU A 143 3.80 3.44 -12.83
C GLU A 143 2.86 2.95 -11.72
N ILE A 144 2.32 1.74 -11.90
CA ILE A 144 1.46 1.10 -10.91
C ILE A 144 2.32 0.34 -9.92
N VAL A 145 2.26 0.75 -8.66
CA VAL A 145 2.95 0.09 -7.55
C VAL A 145 1.92 -0.60 -6.67
N PHE A 146 2.11 -1.89 -6.40
CA PHE A 146 1.22 -2.58 -5.48
C PHE A 146 1.58 -2.30 -4.03
N ASP A 147 0.56 -2.01 -3.23
CA ASP A 147 0.75 -1.78 -1.80
C ASP A 147 1.28 -3.05 -1.09
N LYS A 148 2.38 -2.86 -0.36
CA LYS A 148 3.04 -3.89 0.44
C LYS A 148 2.10 -4.55 1.43
N PHE A 149 1.17 -3.81 2.05
CA PHE A 149 0.27 -4.40 3.04
C PHE A 149 -0.62 -5.49 2.43
N HIS A 150 -1.20 -5.19 1.26
CA HIS A 150 -2.02 -6.14 0.51
C HIS A 150 -1.22 -7.36 0.06
N ILE A 151 -0.01 -7.15 -0.48
CA ILE A 151 0.89 -8.25 -0.87
C ILE A 151 1.21 -9.16 0.33
N LEU A 152 1.61 -8.59 1.46
CA LEU A 152 1.94 -9.34 2.67
C LEU A 152 0.73 -10.10 3.22
N ARG A 153 -0.46 -9.50 3.16
CA ARG A 153 -1.71 -10.18 3.54
C ARG A 153 -1.97 -11.40 2.67
N HIS A 154 -1.89 -11.27 1.34
CA HIS A 154 -2.07 -12.40 0.43
C HIS A 154 -1.05 -13.51 0.66
N LEU A 155 0.22 -13.16 0.92
CA LEU A 155 1.25 -14.12 1.27
C LEU A 155 0.92 -14.87 2.57
N ASN A 156 0.50 -14.16 3.61
CA ASN A 156 0.11 -14.75 4.88
C ASN A 156 -1.11 -15.69 4.73
N ASP A 157 -2.11 -15.30 3.93
CA ASP A 157 -3.28 -16.12 3.67
C ASP A 157 -2.92 -17.43 2.94
N ALA A 158 -1.98 -17.36 1.98
CA ALA A 158 -1.45 -18.54 1.29
C ALA A 158 -0.67 -19.46 2.24
N LEU A 159 0.21 -18.91 3.08
CA LEU A 159 0.92 -19.67 4.11
C LEU A 159 -0.05 -20.34 5.08
N ASP A 160 -1.13 -19.65 5.46
CA ASP A 160 -2.17 -20.21 6.31
C ASP A 160 -2.99 -21.31 5.64
N ALA A 161 -3.20 -21.24 4.33
CA ALA A 161 -3.84 -22.31 3.58
C ALA A 161 -2.99 -23.58 3.60
N VAL A 162 -1.69 -23.46 3.34
CA VAL A 162 -0.73 -24.58 3.41
C VAL A 162 -0.67 -25.14 4.83
N ARG A 163 -0.61 -24.29 5.85
CA ARG A 163 -0.60 -24.73 7.24
C ARG A 163 -1.86 -25.53 7.59
N ARG A 164 -3.04 -25.11 7.11
CA ARG A 164 -4.31 -25.82 7.29
C ARG A 164 -4.34 -27.14 6.53
N SER A 165 -3.85 -27.19 5.29
CA SER A 165 -3.79 -28.44 4.52
C SER A 165 -2.85 -29.46 5.17
N GLU A 166 -1.69 -29.00 5.62
CA GLU A 166 -0.74 -29.86 6.34
C GLU A 166 -1.35 -30.36 7.65
N TYR A 167 -1.98 -29.49 8.45
CA TYR A 167 -2.67 -29.89 9.68
C TYR A 167 -3.73 -30.98 9.44
N ALA A 168 -4.49 -30.87 8.35
CA ALA A 168 -5.50 -31.87 7.97
C ALA A 168 -4.85 -33.22 7.61
N ARG A 169 -3.71 -33.19 6.90
CA ARG A 169 -2.96 -34.36 6.44
C ARG A 169 -2.30 -35.15 7.58
N VAL A 170 -1.71 -34.47 8.56
CA VAL A 170 -1.03 -35.16 9.66
C VAL A 170 -2.02 -35.73 10.68
N GLN A 171 -1.71 -36.92 11.21
CA GLN A 171 -2.46 -37.58 12.27
C GLN A 171 -1.58 -37.75 13.53
N GLY A 172 -2.22 -37.93 14.69
CA GLY A 172 -1.53 -38.17 15.96
C GLY A 172 -0.69 -36.99 16.46
N ASP A 173 0.42 -37.28 17.15
CA ASP A 173 1.24 -36.28 17.87
C ASP A 173 1.87 -35.22 16.97
N GLN A 174 1.97 -35.46 15.66
CA GLN A 174 2.48 -34.45 14.73
C GLN A 174 1.52 -33.27 14.55
N ARG A 175 0.22 -33.43 14.86
CA ARG A 175 -0.74 -32.31 14.92
C ARG A 175 -0.44 -31.31 16.02
N ARG A 176 0.15 -31.75 17.16
CA ARG A 176 0.51 -30.85 18.27
C ARG A 176 1.56 -29.82 17.87
N PHE A 177 2.41 -30.15 16.89
CA PHE A 177 3.42 -29.23 16.39
C PHE A 177 2.84 -28.07 15.57
N ILE A 178 1.78 -28.33 14.80
CA ILE A 178 1.15 -27.31 13.94
C ILE A 178 0.07 -26.53 14.73
N LYS A 179 -0.62 -27.20 15.65
CA LYS A 179 -1.65 -26.60 16.51
C LYS A 179 -0.99 -25.73 17.58
N GLY A 180 -1.40 -24.46 17.68
CA GLY A 180 -0.87 -23.51 18.68
C GLY A 180 0.39 -22.75 18.25
N ASN A 181 1.24 -23.33 17.38
CA ASN A 181 2.49 -22.70 16.92
C ASN A 181 2.32 -21.77 15.71
N ARG A 182 1.12 -21.20 15.47
CA ARG A 182 0.86 -20.30 14.32
C ARG A 182 1.86 -19.16 14.27
N TYR A 183 1.95 -18.42 15.37
CA TYR A 183 2.76 -17.21 15.44
C TYR A 183 4.25 -17.56 15.53
N THR A 184 4.60 -18.65 16.21
CA THR A 184 5.96 -19.22 16.22
C THR A 184 6.49 -19.53 14.82
N LEU A 185 5.67 -20.09 13.92
CA LEU A 185 6.09 -20.41 12.55
C LEU A 185 6.14 -19.19 11.63
N LEU A 186 5.45 -18.10 11.97
CA LEU A 186 5.40 -16.86 11.18
C LEU A 186 6.38 -15.79 11.68
N SER A 187 6.88 -15.93 12.90
CA SER A 187 7.85 -15.01 13.49
C SER A 187 9.22 -15.15 12.83
N HIS A 188 9.89 -14.00 12.66
CA HIS A 188 11.31 -14.00 12.27
C HIS A 188 12.13 -14.77 13.30
N ARG A 189 13.13 -15.51 12.85
CA ARG A 189 13.92 -16.44 13.70
C ARG A 189 14.57 -15.74 14.91
N ASP A 190 14.92 -14.48 14.73
CA ASP A 190 15.52 -13.63 15.77
C ASP A 190 14.50 -13.08 16.78
N ASN A 191 13.20 -13.15 16.46
CA ASN A 191 12.08 -12.70 17.32
C ASN A 191 11.42 -13.88 18.06
N LEU A 192 12.06 -15.04 18.10
CA LEU A 192 11.54 -16.24 18.74
C LEU A 192 12.07 -16.33 20.17
N ASP A 193 11.15 -16.35 21.13
CA ASP A 193 11.45 -16.60 22.53
C ASP A 193 11.82 -18.09 22.77
N LEU A 194 12.45 -18.40 23.91
CA LEU A 194 12.90 -19.75 24.27
C LEU A 194 11.76 -20.79 24.20
N ASP A 195 10.56 -20.43 24.63
CA ASP A 195 9.38 -21.31 24.57
C ASP A 195 8.98 -21.61 23.12
N ALA A 196 9.10 -20.62 22.24
CA ALA A 196 8.83 -20.75 20.80
C ALA A 196 9.92 -21.59 20.10
N TRP A 197 11.19 -21.48 20.54
CA TRP A 197 12.28 -22.35 20.11
C TRP A 197 12.05 -23.80 20.53
N THR A 198 11.59 -24.01 21.76
CA THR A 198 11.36 -25.35 22.33
C THR A 198 10.19 -26.05 21.64
N SER A 199 9.13 -25.31 21.29
CA SER A 199 8.01 -25.84 20.53
C SER A 199 8.37 -26.22 19.09
N MET A 200 9.37 -25.54 18.48
CA MET A 200 9.93 -25.89 17.17
C MET A 200 10.92 -27.06 17.20
N ALA A 201 11.64 -27.26 18.29
CA ALA A 201 12.66 -28.31 18.43
C ALA A 201 12.07 -29.74 18.51
N GLY A 202 10.75 -29.87 18.70
CA GLY A 202 10.04 -31.12 18.98
C GLY A 202 10.07 -32.24 17.94
N ARG A 203 10.74 -32.09 16.77
CA ARG A 203 11.07 -33.24 15.89
C ARG A 203 12.03 -32.88 14.75
N ARG A 204 13.34 -32.93 15.01
CA ARG A 204 14.32 -33.34 13.97
C ARG A 204 14.15 -34.83 13.70
N SER A 205 13.05 -35.23 13.04
CA SER A 205 12.88 -36.61 12.58
C SER A 205 13.55 -36.79 11.22
N ARG A 206 14.84 -37.17 11.25
CA ARG A 206 15.47 -38.25 10.45
C ARG A 206 14.86 -38.60 9.08
N HIS A 207 14.63 -37.62 8.21
CA HIS A 207 14.33 -37.86 6.79
C HIS A 207 15.10 -36.88 5.91
N CYS A 208 16.42 -36.89 6.04
CA CYS A 208 17.30 -36.43 4.99
C CYS A 208 18.60 -37.25 5.09
N SER A 209 19.00 -37.81 3.96
CA SER A 209 20.19 -38.64 3.70
C SER A 209 20.27 -40.00 4.41
N GLN A 210 19.97 -41.08 3.67
CA GLN A 210 20.84 -42.26 3.79
C GLN A 210 22.20 -41.86 3.18
N PRO A 211 23.33 -42.03 3.90
CA PRO A 211 24.65 -41.88 3.31
C PRO A 211 24.95 -43.14 2.49
N THR A 212 25.09 -43.00 1.18
CA THR A 212 25.86 -43.96 0.39
C THR A 212 27.29 -43.92 0.91
N SER A 213 27.80 -45.09 1.30
CA SER A 213 29.16 -45.34 1.75
C SER A 213 30.19 -44.67 0.82
N GLY A 214 30.93 -43.70 1.37
CA GLY A 214 31.99 -42.98 0.68
C GLY A 214 32.77 -42.13 1.69
N SER A 215 33.62 -42.79 2.47
CA SER A 215 34.54 -42.17 3.41
C SER A 215 35.52 -41.24 2.69
N THR A 216 35.54 -39.95 3.02
CA THR A 216 36.77 -39.16 3.02
C THR A 216 36.68 -38.09 4.11
N SER A 217 37.48 -38.27 5.16
CA SER A 217 37.63 -37.33 6.27
C SER A 217 38.40 -36.08 5.82
N LEU A 218 37.82 -34.90 6.05
CA LEU A 218 38.60 -33.67 6.21
C LEU A 218 38.16 -32.98 7.50
N THR A 219 39.08 -33.00 8.46
CA THR A 219 39.01 -32.30 9.73
C THR A 219 39.18 -30.80 9.51
N TYR A 220 38.23 -29.99 9.96
CA TYR A 220 38.41 -28.55 10.07
C TYR A 220 38.52 -28.16 11.55
N SER A 221 39.75 -27.86 11.95
CA SER A 221 40.10 -27.33 13.26
C SER A 221 39.64 -25.87 13.36
N ARG A 222 38.89 -25.55 14.42
CA ARG A 222 38.62 -24.16 14.82
C ARG A 222 39.86 -23.60 15.48
N ASN A 223 40.28 -22.39 15.09
CA ASN A 223 40.97 -21.50 16.01
C ASN A 223 40.40 -20.07 15.90
N PRO A 224 40.17 -19.39 17.04
CA PRO A 224 39.72 -18.00 17.10
C PRO A 224 40.91 -17.03 17.23
N SER A 225 40.61 -15.74 17.10
CA SER A 225 41.34 -14.57 17.63
C SER A 225 42.03 -13.64 16.62
N ALA A 226 41.41 -12.46 16.51
CA ALA A 226 41.97 -11.10 16.66
C ALA A 226 43.23 -10.65 15.87
N ASN A 227 42.94 -9.73 14.95
CA ASN A 227 43.33 -8.31 14.96
C ASN A 227 44.77 -7.86 14.63
N SER A 228 44.78 -6.79 13.82
CA SER A 228 45.78 -5.71 13.66
C SER A 228 47.06 -5.97 12.85
N GLY A 229 47.40 -5.01 11.97
CA GLY A 229 48.77 -4.86 11.46
C GLY A 229 48.93 -4.50 9.99
N THR A 230 48.71 -3.23 9.68
CA THR A 230 49.29 -2.39 8.61
C THR A 230 50.49 -2.96 7.80
N THR A 231 50.47 -2.85 6.45
CA THR A 231 51.57 -2.27 5.62
C THR A 231 51.27 -2.26 4.10
N ARG A 232 51.07 -1.04 3.58
CA ARG A 232 51.61 -0.38 2.36
C ARG A 232 52.17 -1.18 1.15
N ALA A 233 51.55 -0.93 -0.02
CA ALA A 233 52.07 -0.62 -1.38
C ALA A 233 52.69 -1.66 -2.35
N LYS A 234 52.10 -1.73 -3.56
CA LYS A 234 52.66 -1.52 -4.95
C LYS A 234 51.61 -2.04 -5.97
N ALA A 235 51.00 -1.25 -6.86
CA ALA A 235 51.47 -0.58 -8.08
C ALA A 235 51.88 -1.51 -9.25
N GLY A 236 51.18 -1.42 -10.40
CA GLY A 236 51.64 -1.87 -11.72
C GLY A 236 50.58 -2.59 -12.57
N ARG A 237 49.86 -1.90 -13.46
CA ARG A 237 50.02 -1.84 -14.95
C ARG A 237 49.46 -3.06 -15.70
N ASP A 238 48.38 -2.87 -16.45
CA ASP A 238 48.31 -2.64 -17.92
C ASP A 238 48.23 -3.95 -18.71
N ALA A 239 47.17 -4.10 -19.51
CA ALA A 239 47.27 -4.41 -20.95
C ALA A 239 45.89 -4.64 -21.56
N SER A 240 45.62 -3.85 -22.60
CA SER A 240 44.56 -4.02 -23.59
C SER A 240 44.71 -5.31 -24.41
N SER A 241 43.62 -5.79 -25.02
CA SER A 241 43.46 -5.93 -26.49
C SER A 241 42.20 -6.75 -26.80
N ARG A 242 41.29 -6.21 -27.65
CA ARG A 242 40.95 -6.67 -29.03
C ARG A 242 40.46 -8.13 -29.06
N THR A 243 39.36 -8.52 -29.72
CA THR A 243 38.78 -8.11 -31.02
C THR A 243 37.54 -8.97 -31.25
N GLY A 244 36.57 -8.51 -32.03
CA GLY A 244 35.53 -9.40 -32.58
C GLY A 244 34.35 -8.63 -33.18
N ARG A 245 34.33 -8.55 -34.51
CA ARG A 245 33.46 -7.72 -35.35
C ARG A 245 32.67 -8.63 -36.30
N ALA A 246 31.37 -8.38 -36.48
CA ALA A 246 30.52 -8.69 -37.66
C ALA A 246 29.12 -8.09 -37.35
N ALA A 247 28.55 -7.06 -37.99
CA ALA A 247 28.24 -6.79 -39.41
C ALA A 247 27.43 -7.96 -40.05
N CYS A 248 26.21 -7.79 -40.59
CA CYS A 248 25.76 -6.79 -41.55
C CYS A 248 24.21 -6.62 -41.62
N ALA A 249 23.83 -5.41 -42.08
CA ALA A 249 22.75 -5.02 -43.01
C ALA A 249 21.27 -5.26 -42.62
N GLY A 250 20.31 -4.31 -42.75
CA GLY A 250 20.16 -3.16 -43.65
C GLY A 250 18.98 -3.46 -44.59
N SER A 251 17.78 -2.88 -44.40
CA SER A 251 17.16 -1.75 -45.15
C SER A 251 15.68 -1.72 -44.71
N GLY A 252 14.94 -0.62 -44.47
CA GLY A 252 14.87 0.65 -45.17
C GLY A 252 13.52 0.74 -45.93
N LEU A 253 12.73 1.78 -45.61
CA LEU A 253 11.62 2.39 -46.38
C LEU A 253 10.15 2.11 -46.00
N SER A 254 9.53 3.13 -45.40
CA SER A 254 8.11 3.56 -45.54
C SER A 254 7.93 4.27 -46.92
N PRO A 255 6.72 4.64 -47.45
CA PRO A 255 5.63 5.35 -46.75
C PRO A 255 4.15 5.18 -47.24
N SER A 256 3.21 5.67 -46.40
CA SER A 256 1.91 6.35 -46.67
C SER A 256 0.79 5.73 -47.56
N ARG A 257 -0.45 5.64 -47.03
CA ARG A 257 -1.65 6.50 -47.33
C ARG A 257 -2.99 5.84 -46.91
N ASN A 258 -3.94 6.73 -46.55
CA ASN A 258 -5.42 6.67 -46.39
C ASN A 258 -6.15 5.45 -47.00
N SER A 259 -7.32 4.97 -46.54
CA SER A 259 -8.59 5.67 -46.23
C SER A 259 -9.64 4.74 -45.60
N ARG A 260 -10.59 5.34 -44.87
CA ARG A 260 -11.92 4.85 -44.44
C ARG A 260 -12.77 4.25 -45.59
N PRO A 261 -13.86 3.51 -45.31
CA PRO A 261 -15.10 4.02 -44.69
C PRO A 261 -15.22 3.81 -43.17
#